data_AF-A0A5C5FUK2-F1
#
_entry.id   AF-A0A5C5FUK2-F1
#
_cell.length_a   1.000
_cell.length_b   1.000
_cell.length_c   1.000
_cell.angle_alpha   90.00
_cell.angle_beta   90.00
_cell.angle_gamma   90.00
#
_symmetry.space_group_name_H-M   'P 1'
#
loop_
_entity.id
_entity.type
_entity.pdbx_description
1 polymer ?
#
loop_
_entity_poly.entity_id
_entity_poly.type
_entity_poly.pdbx_seq_one_letter_code
_entity_poly.pdbx_strand_id
1 'polypeptide(L)'
;DYYTIPSLETLQKLPAAKLRSVPDLVVGRKGYGQVAFSHPVDLTTLSSVDELLGGLVRLEERNATVYPDEYEASKPPPGEGLNVPATITLERCFPLDKATRKPIRDKAHPRVAQHVKRLRALEGTSFIEYDAETGAWCFEVETF
;
A
#
# COMPACT_ATOMS: atom_id res chain seq x y z
N ASP A 1 11.86 7.02 -7.07
CA ASP A 1 10.37 7.09 -7.08
C ASP A 1 9.73 6.75 -5.75
N TYR A 2 10.26 5.72 -5.06
CA TYR A 2 9.83 5.38 -3.71
C TYR A 2 10.21 6.45 -2.67
N TYR A 3 9.47 6.48 -1.59
CA TYR A 3 9.71 7.32 -0.42
C TYR A 3 9.16 6.64 0.85
N THR A 4 9.63 7.10 2.01
CA THR A 4 9.04 6.74 3.30
C THR A 4 8.70 7.97 4.11
N ILE A 5 7.79 7.82 5.07
CA ILE A 5 7.52 8.79 6.14
C ILE A 5 7.57 8.00 7.46
N PRO A 6 8.45 8.33 8.43
CA PRO A 6 9.59 9.26 8.33
C PRO A 6 10.52 8.94 7.15
N SER A 7 11.31 9.93 6.70
CA SER A 7 12.19 9.75 5.53
C SER A 7 13.19 8.62 5.73
N LEU A 8 13.62 7.99 4.63
CA LEU A 8 14.56 6.88 4.68
C LEU A 8 15.85 7.27 5.43
N GLU A 9 16.37 8.46 5.17
CA GLU A 9 17.52 9.03 5.88
C GLU A 9 17.27 9.16 7.39
N THR A 10 16.05 9.52 7.79
CA THR A 10 15.68 9.57 9.21
C THR A 10 15.70 8.17 9.81
N LEU A 11 15.08 7.19 9.14
CA LEU A 11 15.04 5.80 9.59
C LEU A 11 16.45 5.21 9.73
N GLN A 12 17.34 5.44 8.77
CA GLN A 12 18.73 4.97 8.80
C GLN A 12 19.53 5.55 9.99
N LYS A 13 19.15 6.73 10.49
CA LYS A 13 19.80 7.39 11.64
C LYS A 13 19.17 7.05 12.98
N LEU A 14 18.01 6.36 13.00
CA LEU A 14 17.37 5.98 14.25
C LEU A 14 18.20 4.91 14.97
N PRO A 15 18.34 5.00 16.31
CA PRO A 15 18.95 3.92 17.08
C PRO A 15 18.06 2.66 17.03
N ALA A 16 18.67 1.48 17.16
CA ALA A 16 17.96 0.19 17.11
C ALA A 16 16.73 0.12 18.04
N ALA A 17 16.81 0.72 19.23
CA ALA A 17 15.70 0.79 20.18
C ALA A 17 14.47 1.54 19.64
N LYS A 18 14.67 2.54 18.76
CA LYS A 18 13.59 3.29 18.10
C LYS A 18 13.10 2.57 16.83
N LEU A 19 13.97 1.85 16.14
CA LEU A 19 13.60 1.04 14.98
C LEU A 19 12.70 -0.15 15.34
N ARG A 20 12.70 -0.58 16.60
CA ARG A 20 11.85 -1.68 17.09
C ARG A 20 10.35 -1.34 17.10
N SER A 21 10.00 -0.06 17.04
CA SER A 21 8.62 0.41 17.14
C SER A 21 8.50 1.77 16.45
N VAL A 22 8.57 1.77 15.13
CA VAL A 22 8.42 2.99 14.32
C VAL A 22 6.93 3.26 14.11
N PRO A 23 6.36 4.34 14.70
CA PRO A 23 4.97 4.70 14.49
C PRO A 23 4.76 5.37 13.14
N ASP A 24 3.51 5.33 12.65
CA ASP A 24 3.04 6.08 11.49
C ASP A 24 3.92 5.90 10.24
N LEU A 25 4.51 4.70 10.07
CA LEU A 25 5.32 4.41 8.91
C LEU A 25 4.44 4.44 7.66
N VAL A 26 4.86 5.23 6.67
CA VAL A 26 4.32 5.18 5.31
C VAL A 26 5.42 4.76 4.37
N VAL A 27 5.13 3.81 3.48
CA VAL A 27 5.98 3.47 2.34
C VAL A 27 5.19 3.74 1.07
N GLY A 28 5.72 4.62 0.21
CA GLY A 28 5.00 5.09 -0.96
C GLY A 28 5.85 5.08 -2.22
N ARG A 29 5.19 5.11 -3.38
CA ARG A 29 5.80 5.25 -4.70
C ARG A 29 4.98 6.23 -5.53
N LYS A 30 5.61 7.33 -5.93
CA LYS A 30 4.94 8.42 -6.66
C LYS A 30 4.27 7.90 -7.94
N GLY A 31 2.97 8.15 -8.10
CA GLY A 31 2.21 7.77 -9.28
C GLY A 31 1.63 6.35 -9.25
N TYR A 32 1.80 5.64 -8.13
CA TYR A 32 1.34 4.26 -7.94
C TYR A 32 0.51 4.11 -6.67
N GLY A 33 0.97 4.69 -5.55
CA GLY A 33 0.26 4.61 -4.28
C GLY A 33 1.15 4.66 -3.05
N GLN A 34 0.59 4.23 -1.93
CA GLN A 34 1.25 4.11 -0.63
C GLN A 34 0.60 3.05 0.27
N VAL A 35 1.39 2.55 1.21
CA VAL A 35 0.95 1.75 2.36
C VAL A 35 1.27 2.55 3.62
N ALA A 36 0.23 2.88 4.39
CA ALA A 36 0.35 3.55 5.68
C ALA A 36 0.03 2.55 6.80
N PHE A 37 1.04 2.16 7.58
CA PHE A 37 0.90 1.19 8.64
C PHE A 37 0.21 1.81 9.86
N SER A 38 -0.90 1.20 10.30
CA SER A 38 -1.74 1.75 11.37
C SER A 38 -1.20 1.45 12.77
N HIS A 39 -0.21 0.57 12.88
CA HIS A 39 0.46 0.21 14.13
C HIS A 39 1.96 0.44 14.01
N PRO A 40 2.66 0.65 15.15
CA PRO A 40 4.12 0.72 15.15
C PRO A 40 4.73 -0.56 14.58
N VAL A 41 5.68 -0.42 13.67
CA VAL A 41 6.34 -1.54 13.01
C VAL A 41 7.74 -1.78 13.56
N ASP A 42 8.14 -3.04 13.64
CA ASP A 42 9.51 -3.43 13.99
C ASP A 42 10.35 -3.56 12.72
N LEU A 43 11.29 -2.63 12.52
CA LEU A 43 12.22 -2.61 11.39
C LEU A 43 13.57 -3.27 11.71
N THR A 44 13.77 -3.75 12.94
CA THR A 44 15.06 -4.34 13.35
C THR A 44 15.27 -5.76 12.81
N THR A 45 14.20 -6.37 12.30
CA THR A 45 14.23 -7.67 11.61
C THR A 45 14.76 -7.58 10.18
N LEU A 46 14.87 -6.37 9.63
CA LEU A 46 15.34 -6.13 8.27
C LEU A 46 16.87 -6.01 8.24
N SER A 47 17.51 -6.53 7.19
CA SER A 47 18.97 -6.34 7.03
C SER A 47 19.30 -4.88 6.74
N SER A 48 18.43 -4.18 6.00
CA SER A 48 18.43 -2.72 5.88
C SER A 48 17.02 -2.16 5.73
N VAL A 49 16.80 -0.94 6.22
CA VAL A 49 15.57 -0.16 5.97
C VAL A 49 15.38 0.20 4.49
N ASP A 50 16.44 0.17 3.69
CA ASP A 50 16.36 0.32 2.23
C ASP A 50 15.51 -0.78 1.57
N GLU A 51 15.44 -1.97 2.18
CA GLU A 51 14.62 -3.08 1.68
C GLU A 51 13.12 -2.77 1.69
N LEU A 52 12.67 -1.79 2.47
CA LEU A 52 11.29 -1.31 2.41
C LEU A 52 10.91 -0.86 1.00
N LEU A 53 11.85 -0.30 0.24
CA LEU A 53 11.57 0.37 -1.02
C LEU A 53 11.73 -0.58 -2.21
N GLY A 54 10.64 -1.20 -2.66
CA GLY A 54 10.64 -2.10 -3.83
C GLY A 54 11.16 -3.52 -3.56
N GLY A 55 11.70 -3.77 -2.36
CA GLY A 55 11.96 -5.11 -1.83
C GLY A 55 10.70 -5.64 -1.13
N LEU A 56 10.57 -5.32 0.15
CA LEU A 56 9.48 -5.75 1.03
C LEU A 56 8.14 -5.11 0.72
N VAL A 57 8.12 -3.83 0.33
CA VAL A 57 6.90 -3.15 -0.13
C VAL A 57 7.05 -2.84 -1.62
N ARG A 58 6.25 -3.54 -2.43
CA ARG A 58 6.17 -3.33 -3.88
C ARG A 58 4.87 -2.65 -4.23
N LEU A 59 5.01 -1.46 -4.81
CA LEU A 59 3.92 -0.68 -5.35
C LEU A 59 4.03 -0.67 -6.87
N GLU A 60 3.10 -1.38 -7.50
CA GLU A 60 2.98 -1.54 -8.95
C GLU A 60 1.65 -0.96 -9.43
N GLU A 61 1.41 -0.99 -10.75
CA GLU A 61 0.21 -0.39 -11.31
C GLU A 61 -1.04 -1.09 -10.76
N ARG A 62 -1.78 -0.37 -9.90
CA ARG A 62 -3.01 -0.87 -9.25
C ARG A 62 -2.77 -2.10 -8.36
N ASN A 63 -1.57 -2.26 -7.82
CA ASN A 63 -1.23 -3.35 -6.90
C ASN A 63 -0.26 -2.85 -5.81
N ALA A 64 -0.52 -3.27 -4.57
CA ALA A 64 0.42 -3.17 -3.46
C ALA A 64 0.67 -4.57 -2.91
N THR A 65 1.93 -4.96 -2.78
CA THR A 65 2.35 -6.22 -2.17
C THR A 65 3.32 -5.91 -1.03
N VAL A 66 3.07 -6.50 0.15
CA VAL A 66 4.00 -6.47 1.28
C VAL A 66 4.41 -7.91 1.56
N TYR A 67 5.71 -8.17 1.70
CA TYR A 67 6.30 -9.51 1.65
C TYR A 67 6.00 -10.26 0.34
N PRO A 68 6.61 -9.86 -0.79
CA PRO A 68 6.55 -10.65 -2.02
C PRO A 68 7.05 -12.08 -1.81
N ASP A 69 6.75 -12.99 -2.74
CA ASP A 69 7.05 -14.43 -2.64
C ASP A 69 8.48 -14.78 -2.18
N GLU A 70 9.48 -14.00 -2.58
CA GLU A 70 10.88 -14.19 -2.14
C GLU A 70 11.13 -13.93 -0.64
N TYR A 71 10.21 -13.23 0.03
CA TYR A 71 10.20 -12.95 1.46
C TYR A 71 9.17 -13.78 2.22
N GLU A 72 8.44 -14.69 1.58
CA GLU A 72 7.38 -15.49 2.24
C GLU A 72 7.95 -16.35 3.38
N ALA A 73 9.17 -16.88 3.21
CA ALA A 73 9.84 -17.68 4.24
C ALA A 73 10.26 -16.87 5.48
N SER A 74 10.39 -15.55 5.35
CA SER A 74 10.74 -14.62 6.44
C SER A 74 9.56 -13.75 6.87
N LYS A 75 8.37 -13.99 6.32
CA LYS A 75 7.15 -13.27 6.65
C LYS A 75 6.75 -13.55 8.10
N PRO A 76 6.68 -12.52 8.96
CA PRO A 76 6.33 -12.69 10.36
C PRO A 76 4.82 -12.97 10.53
N PRO A 77 4.41 -13.52 11.68
CA PRO A 77 3.00 -13.68 12.03
C PRO A 77 2.22 -12.35 12.02
N PRO A 78 0.88 -12.39 11.90
CA PRO A 78 0.04 -11.22 12.09
C PRO A 78 0.34 -10.46 13.38
N GLY A 79 0.52 -9.14 13.28
CA GLY A 79 0.86 -8.24 14.37
C GLY A 79 2.37 -7.97 14.54
N GLU A 80 3.24 -8.63 13.76
CA GLU A 80 4.69 -8.49 13.85
C GLU A 80 5.31 -7.90 12.58
N GLY A 81 6.45 -7.21 12.72
CA GLY A 81 7.17 -6.59 11.59
C GLY A 81 6.28 -5.62 10.81
N LEU A 82 6.14 -5.86 9.50
CA LEU A 82 5.22 -5.13 8.61
C LEU A 82 3.87 -5.84 8.44
N ASN A 83 3.69 -7.04 9.02
CA ASN A 83 2.44 -7.80 8.93
C ASN A 83 1.41 -7.29 9.94
N VAL A 84 1.12 -5.99 9.88
CA VAL A 84 0.21 -5.28 10.78
C VAL A 84 -0.90 -4.62 9.95
N PRO A 85 -2.03 -4.23 10.58
CA PRO A 85 -3.07 -3.50 9.87
C PRO A 85 -2.54 -2.22 9.22
N ALA A 86 -3.02 -1.93 8.01
CA ALA A 86 -2.58 -0.78 7.24
C ALA A 86 -3.68 -0.23 6.35
N THR A 87 -3.59 1.06 6.04
CA THR A 87 -4.37 1.73 5.01
C THR A 87 -3.55 1.81 3.74
N ILE A 88 -4.08 1.27 2.64
CA ILE A 88 -3.46 1.28 1.32
C ILE A 88 -4.21 2.28 0.44
N THR A 89 -3.46 3.13 -0.26
CA THR A 89 -3.99 4.00 -1.31
C THR A 89 -3.31 3.64 -2.63
N LEU A 90 -4.09 3.22 -3.62
CA LEU A 90 -3.61 2.94 -4.97
C LEU A 90 -4.08 4.02 -5.93
N GLU A 91 -3.16 4.58 -6.71
CA GLU A 91 -3.45 5.61 -7.70
C GLU A 91 -3.87 5.01 -9.04
N ARG A 92 -4.59 5.79 -9.86
CA ARG A 92 -4.94 5.46 -11.26
C ARG A 92 -5.71 4.14 -11.43
N CYS A 93 -6.47 3.73 -10.41
CA CYS A 93 -7.39 2.59 -10.44
C CYS A 93 -8.66 2.93 -11.23
N PHE A 94 -8.54 3.15 -12.54
CA PHE A 94 -9.69 3.49 -13.37
C PHE A 94 -10.36 2.26 -13.99
N PRO A 95 -11.70 2.24 -14.11
CA PRO A 95 -12.35 1.35 -15.06
C PRO A 95 -11.96 1.76 -16.49
N LEU A 96 -11.67 0.77 -17.33
CA LEU A 96 -11.24 1.01 -18.71
C LEU A 96 -12.40 0.84 -19.69
N ASP A 97 -12.46 1.72 -20.68
CA ASP A 97 -13.34 1.56 -21.82
C ASP A 97 -13.01 0.28 -22.61
N LYS A 98 -14.04 -0.45 -23.06
CA LYS A 98 -13.87 -1.77 -23.69
C LYS A 98 -13.23 -1.67 -25.08
N ALA A 99 -13.59 -0.64 -25.84
CA ALA A 99 -13.14 -0.48 -27.22
C ALA A 99 -11.79 0.24 -27.27
N THR A 100 -11.66 1.33 -26.51
CA THR A 100 -10.49 2.22 -26.59
C THR A 100 -9.42 1.93 -25.55
N ARG A 101 -9.73 1.13 -24.52
CA ARG A 101 -8.85 0.85 -23.36
C ARG A 101 -8.45 2.10 -22.58
N LYS A 102 -9.11 3.24 -22.82
CA LYS A 102 -8.86 4.49 -22.11
C LYS A 102 -9.53 4.51 -20.73
N PRO A 103 -8.95 5.20 -19.73
CA PRO A 103 -9.57 5.42 -18.44
C PRO A 103 -10.92 6.14 -18.55
N ILE A 104 -11.94 5.62 -17.86
CA ILE A 104 -13.23 6.28 -17.70
C ILE A 104 -13.20 7.06 -16.37
N ARG A 105 -13.25 8.39 -16.45
CA ARG A 105 -13.18 9.31 -15.30
C ARG A 105 -14.51 10.00 -14.97
N ASP A 106 -15.51 9.86 -15.83
CA ASP A 106 -16.82 10.43 -15.59
C ASP A 106 -17.52 9.69 -14.44
N LYS A 107 -17.70 10.39 -13.32
CA LYS A 107 -18.33 9.86 -12.10
C LYS A 107 -19.77 9.40 -12.33
N ALA A 108 -20.50 10.00 -13.28
CA ALA A 108 -21.86 9.61 -13.62
C ALA A 108 -21.91 8.35 -14.52
N HIS A 109 -20.77 7.92 -15.06
CA HIS A 109 -20.72 6.79 -15.96
C HIS A 109 -21.06 5.47 -15.23
N PRO A 110 -22.00 4.64 -15.73
CA PRO A 110 -22.45 3.42 -15.04
C PRO A 110 -21.31 2.43 -14.70
N ARG A 111 -20.24 2.43 -15.51
CA ARG A 111 -19.05 1.58 -15.28
C ARG A 111 -18.23 2.00 -14.07
N VAL A 112 -18.24 3.28 -13.68
CA VAL A 112 -17.62 3.75 -12.44
C VAL A 112 -18.39 3.21 -11.24
N ALA A 113 -19.72 3.31 -11.23
CA ALA A 113 -20.56 2.72 -10.19
C ALA A 113 -20.34 1.19 -10.07
N GLN A 114 -20.25 0.48 -11.19
CA GLN A 114 -19.93 -0.95 -11.19
C GLN A 114 -18.52 -1.24 -10.67
N HIS A 115 -17.54 -0.38 -10.99
CA HIS A 115 -16.17 -0.52 -10.51
C HIS A 115 -16.11 -0.37 -9.00
N VAL A 116 -16.68 0.71 -8.44
CA VAL A 116 -16.76 0.93 -6.99
C VAL A 116 -17.47 -0.23 -6.28
N LYS A 117 -18.55 -0.77 -6.87
CA LYS A 117 -19.23 -1.95 -6.33
C LYS A 117 -18.30 -3.17 -6.25
N ARG A 118 -17.43 -3.37 -7.23
CA ARG A 118 -16.41 -4.45 -7.19
C ARG A 118 -15.36 -4.19 -6.13
N LEU A 119 -14.83 -2.96 -6.04
CA LEU A 119 -13.84 -2.59 -5.03
C LEU A 119 -14.37 -2.84 -3.60
N ARG A 120 -15.63 -2.53 -3.34
CA ARG A 120 -16.30 -2.80 -2.05
C ARG A 120 -16.52 -4.28 -1.74
N ALA A 121 -16.46 -5.14 -2.75
CA ALA A 121 -16.70 -6.57 -2.62
C ALA A 121 -15.40 -7.40 -2.69
N LEU A 122 -14.24 -6.75 -2.74
CA LEU A 122 -12.96 -7.45 -2.71
C LEU A 122 -12.70 -8.02 -1.31
N GLU A 123 -12.53 -9.33 -1.25
CA GLU A 123 -12.21 -10.04 -0.02
C GLU A 123 -10.83 -9.63 0.51
N GLY A 124 -10.67 -9.67 1.83
CA GLY A 124 -9.42 -9.24 2.48
C GLY A 124 -9.18 -7.73 2.48
N THR A 125 -10.11 -6.92 1.96
CA THR A 125 -10.02 -5.46 1.97
C THR A 125 -11.28 -4.82 2.57
N SER A 126 -11.08 -3.77 3.35
CA SER A 126 -12.14 -2.92 3.90
C SER A 126 -12.16 -1.60 3.15
N PHE A 127 -13.13 -1.42 2.27
CA PHE A 127 -13.23 -0.21 1.43
C PHE A 127 -13.41 1.06 2.29
N ILE A 128 -12.56 2.06 2.07
CA ILE A 128 -12.73 3.41 2.65
C ILE A 128 -13.36 4.33 1.62
N GLU A 129 -12.64 4.63 0.54
CA GLU A 129 -13.06 5.59 -0.47
C GLU A 129 -12.51 5.30 -1.86
N TYR A 130 -13.15 5.91 -2.85
CA TYR A 130 -12.70 5.90 -4.23
C TYR A 130 -13.00 7.25 -4.88
N ASP A 131 -11.96 7.87 -5.42
CA ASP A 131 -12.06 9.10 -6.21
C ASP A 131 -12.04 8.76 -7.71
N ALA A 132 -13.14 9.04 -8.41
CA ALA A 132 -13.27 8.78 -9.84
C ALA A 132 -12.45 9.74 -10.73
N GLU A 133 -12.08 10.92 -10.23
CA GLU A 133 -11.33 11.91 -10.99
C GLU A 133 -9.84 11.51 -11.06
N THR A 134 -9.25 11.20 -9.91
CA THR A 134 -7.85 10.79 -9.78
C THR A 134 -7.64 9.29 -9.95
N GLY A 135 -8.70 8.49 -9.77
CA GLY A 135 -8.63 7.03 -9.72
C GLY A 135 -8.00 6.52 -8.42
N ALA A 136 -7.92 7.35 -7.38
CA ALA A 136 -7.39 6.93 -6.09
C ALA A 136 -8.39 5.99 -5.40
N TRP A 137 -7.92 4.79 -5.04
CA TRP A 137 -8.68 3.82 -4.27
C TRP A 137 -8.00 3.61 -2.92
N CYS A 138 -8.73 3.89 -1.84
CA CYS A 138 -8.27 3.74 -0.47
C CYS A 138 -9.04 2.62 0.24
N PHE A 139 -8.32 1.72 0.90
CA PHE A 139 -8.87 0.60 1.64
C PHE A 139 -7.95 0.17 2.79
N GLU A 140 -8.51 -0.48 3.79
CA GLU A 140 -7.78 -1.08 4.91
C GLU A 140 -7.58 -2.58 4.69
N VAL A 141 -6.48 -3.10 5.24
CA VAL A 141 -6.20 -4.53 5.38
C VAL A 141 -5.85 -4.80 6.85
N GLU A 142 -6.25 -5.97 7.37
CA GLU A 142 -5.91 -6.36 8.74
C GLU A 142 -4.50 -6.96 8.84
N THR A 143 -4.06 -7.65 7.77
CA THR A 143 -2.78 -8.35 7.67
C THR A 143 -2.35 -8.43 6.21
N PHE A 144 -1.08 -8.75 5.97
CA PHE A 144 -0.51 -8.99 4.64
C PHE A 144 -0.18 -10.45 4.42
#